data_AF-A0AAW3YPV9-F1
#
_entry.id   AF-A0AAW3YPV9-F1
#
_cell.length_a   1.000
_cell.length_b   1.000
_cell.length_c   1.000
_cell.angle_alpha   90.00
_cell.angle_beta   90.00
_cell.angle_gamma   90.00
#
_symmetry.space_group_name_H-M   'P 1'
#
loop_
_entity.id
_entity.type
_entity.pdbx_description
1 polymer ?
#
loop_
_entity_poly.entity_id
_entity_poly.type
_entity_poly.pdbx_seq_one_letter_code
_entity_poly.pdbx_strand_id
1 'polypeptide(L)'
;TGSMLKLLRSDYGTSDIGLLKFLSSISKEFHFSRVDVAKDDTSGSVSIKKIARYIKDGNLTTRFRGGHQIKKFKLIGEEEEDKLQYVPDGETWYLGSRSGTQFRFYDKKAQMNADDLLHWT
;
A
#
# COMPACT_ATOMS: atom_id res chain seq x y z
N THR A 1 22.94 21.92 -0.33
CA THR A 1 23.07 20.63 0.38
C THR A 1 22.00 20.47 1.46
N GLY A 2 20.75 20.85 1.18
CA GLY A 2 19.69 20.86 2.19
C GLY A 2 18.36 20.37 1.64
N SER A 3 17.60 19.72 2.51
CA SER A 3 16.15 19.58 2.43
C SER A 3 15.56 18.50 1.51
N MET A 4 15.97 17.24 1.68
CA MET A 4 15.12 16.10 1.27
C MET A 4 15.01 14.99 2.34
N LEU A 5 15.63 15.18 3.50
CA LEU A 5 15.59 14.24 4.64
C LEU A 5 14.59 14.65 5.74
N LYS A 6 13.75 15.66 5.47
CA LYS A 6 12.72 16.17 6.40
C LYS A 6 11.30 15.67 6.14
N LEU A 7 11.04 15.01 5.00
CA LEU A 7 9.80 14.25 4.82
C LEU A 7 10.10 12.81 5.21
N LEU A 8 9.60 12.37 6.37
CA LEU A 8 9.34 10.96 6.78
C LEU A 8 9.27 10.79 8.31
N ARG A 9 9.18 11.87 9.08
CA ARG A 9 8.45 11.83 10.36
C ARG A 9 7.10 12.49 10.12
N SER A 10 6.06 11.67 9.97
CA SER A 10 4.70 12.12 10.23
C SER A 10 4.64 12.45 11.73
N ASP A 11 5.05 13.66 12.09
CA ASP A 11 4.74 14.20 13.40
C ASP A 11 3.21 14.31 13.45
N TYR A 12 2.55 13.37 14.12
CA TYR A 12 1.14 13.49 14.43
C TYR A 12 0.89 14.89 15.00
N GLY A 13 -0.06 15.61 14.44
CA GLY A 13 -0.36 16.97 14.91
C GLY A 13 -0.81 16.93 16.37
N THR A 14 -0.60 18.01 17.11
CA THR A 14 -1.19 18.18 18.46
C THR A 14 -2.70 17.94 18.46
N SER A 15 -3.37 18.18 17.33
CA SER A 15 -4.78 17.87 17.08
C SER A 15 -5.12 16.39 17.17
N ASP A 16 -4.29 15.50 16.62
CA ASP A 16 -4.56 14.06 16.53
C ASP A 16 -4.47 13.41 17.92
N ILE A 17 -3.46 13.83 18.69
CA ILE A 17 -3.30 13.43 20.10
C ILE A 17 -4.45 14.01 20.94
N GLY A 18 -4.91 15.21 20.62
CA GLY A 18 -6.05 15.86 21.29
C GLY A 18 -7.35 15.07 21.11
N LEU A 19 -7.65 14.62 19.89
CA LEU A 19 -8.81 13.78 19.60
C LEU A 19 -8.76 12.46 20.37
N LEU A 20 -7.60 11.79 20.40
CA LEU A 20 -7.43 10.54 21.16
C LEU A 20 -7.68 10.73 22.65
N LYS A 21 -7.14 11.80 23.23
CA LYS A 21 -7.38 12.16 24.64
C LYS A 21 -8.86 12.40 24.89
N PHE A 22 -9.53 13.16 24.01
CA PHE A 22 -10.98 13.39 24.11
C PHE A 22 -11.77 12.07 24.07
N LEU A 23 -11.55 11.23 23.06
CA LEU A 23 -12.26 9.94 22.90
C LEU A 23 -12.04 9.01 24.11
N SER A 24 -10.81 8.95 24.64
CA SER A 24 -10.51 8.18 25.85
C SER A 24 -11.16 8.76 27.12
N SER A 25 -11.44 10.06 27.15
CA SER A 25 -12.04 10.73 28.30
C SER A 25 -13.56 10.56 28.37
N ILE A 26 -14.23 10.43 27.21
CA ILE A 26 -15.68 10.27 27.14
C ILE A 26 -16.16 8.81 27.26
N SER A 27 -15.27 7.82 27.07
CA SER A 27 -15.60 6.40 27.22
C SER A 27 -14.45 5.63 27.88
N LYS A 28 -14.72 5.10 29.08
CA LYS A 28 -13.80 4.19 29.78
C LYS A 28 -13.55 2.88 29.03
N GLU A 29 -14.43 2.53 28.10
CA GLU A 29 -14.35 1.31 27.29
C GLU A 29 -13.82 1.58 25.87
N PHE A 30 -13.27 2.77 25.62
CA PHE A 30 -12.69 3.10 24.33
C PHE A 30 -11.59 2.10 23.97
N HIS A 31 -11.76 1.45 22.82
CA HIS A 31 -10.78 0.57 22.23
C HIS A 31 -10.81 0.73 20.71
N PHE A 32 -9.65 0.57 20.08
CA PHE A 32 -9.58 0.52 18.63
C PHE A 32 -10.09 -0.83 18.14
N SER A 33 -11.10 -0.81 17.28
CA SER A 33 -11.55 -2.02 16.58
C SER A 33 -10.60 -2.46 15.48
N ARG A 34 -9.76 -1.54 14.98
CA ARG A 34 -8.76 -1.79 13.94
C ARG A 34 -7.64 -0.75 13.99
N VAL A 35 -6.42 -1.21 13.72
CA VAL A 35 -5.25 -0.37 13.54
C VAL A 35 -4.48 -0.86 12.31
N ASP A 36 -4.19 0.05 11.39
CA ASP A 36 -3.35 -0.23 10.22
C ASP A 36 -2.05 0.57 10.40
N VAL A 37 -0.90 -0.10 10.21
CA VAL A 37 0.43 0.52 10.21
C VAL A 37 1.00 0.41 8.80
N ALA A 38 1.58 1.50 8.30
CA ALA A 38 2.15 1.56 6.96
C ALA A 38 3.61 2.01 7.00
N LYS A 39 4.36 1.58 5.99
CA LYS A 39 5.71 2.06 5.70
C LYS A 39 5.78 2.33 4.20
N ASP A 40 6.03 3.58 3.86
CA ASP A 40 6.27 3.99 2.48
C ASP A 40 7.72 3.69 2.10
N ASP A 41 7.93 3.09 0.93
CA ASP A 41 9.22 3.00 0.28
C ASP A 41 9.31 3.95 -0.92
N THR A 42 9.95 5.08 -0.69
CA THR A 42 10.28 6.08 -1.71
C THR A 42 11.65 5.86 -2.35
N SER A 43 12.42 4.87 -1.87
CA SER A 43 13.75 4.55 -2.37
C SER A 43 13.75 3.52 -3.50
N GLY A 44 12.65 2.78 -3.67
CA GLY A 44 12.54 1.69 -4.65
C GLY A 44 13.24 0.39 -4.22
N SER A 45 13.58 0.25 -2.94
CA SER A 45 14.19 -0.95 -2.36
C SER A 45 13.28 -2.18 -2.37
N VAL A 46 11.96 -1.97 -2.37
CA VAL A 46 10.91 -2.98 -2.35
C VAL A 46 10.36 -3.16 -3.76
N SER A 47 10.44 -4.39 -4.28
CA SER A 47 9.84 -4.75 -5.56
C SER A 47 8.62 -5.65 -5.35
N ILE A 48 7.42 -5.10 -5.58
CA ILE A 48 6.16 -5.85 -5.51
C ILE A 48 6.17 -7.03 -6.49
N LYS A 49 6.68 -6.82 -7.71
CA LYS A 49 6.84 -7.88 -8.72
C LYS A 49 7.72 -9.03 -8.23
N LYS A 50 8.78 -8.73 -7.48
CA LYS A 50 9.62 -9.75 -6.86
C LYS A 50 8.83 -10.51 -5.79
N ILE A 51 8.17 -9.80 -4.86
CA ILE A 51 7.33 -10.43 -3.82
C ILE A 51 6.27 -11.34 -4.44
N ALA A 52 5.58 -10.86 -5.47
CA ALA A 52 4.60 -11.61 -6.25
C ALA A 52 5.14 -12.94 -6.79
N ARG A 53 6.35 -12.90 -7.37
CA ARG A 53 7.03 -14.08 -7.89
C ARG A 53 7.37 -15.07 -6.78
N TYR A 54 7.94 -14.61 -5.67
CA TYR A 54 8.27 -15.50 -4.54
C TYR A 54 7.03 -16.19 -3.96
N ILE A 55 5.88 -15.49 -3.91
CA ILE A 55 4.61 -16.09 -3.48
C ILE A 55 4.17 -17.18 -4.47
N LYS A 56 4.18 -16.89 -5.78
CA LYS A 56 3.72 -17.82 -6.83
C LYS A 56 4.60 -19.06 -6.97
N ASP A 57 5.90 -18.88 -6.83
CA ASP A 57 6.89 -19.95 -6.98
C ASP A 57 6.97 -20.85 -5.72
N GLY A 58 6.17 -20.56 -4.67
CA GLY A 58 6.22 -21.30 -3.40
C GLY A 58 7.49 -21.03 -2.59
N ASN A 59 8.29 -20.04 -2.98
CA ASN A 59 9.55 -19.65 -2.33
C ASN A 59 9.36 -18.71 -1.14
N LEU A 60 8.13 -18.55 -0.66
CA LEU A 60 7.78 -17.75 0.51
C LEU A 60 7.31 -18.66 1.65
N THR A 61 8.07 -18.71 2.74
CA THR A 61 7.57 -19.27 4.01
C THR A 61 6.76 -18.20 4.73
N THR A 62 5.48 -18.50 5.02
CA THR A 62 4.57 -17.55 5.66
C THR A 62 3.57 -18.28 6.57
N ARG A 63 3.04 -17.57 7.57
CA ARG A 63 1.95 -18.06 8.43
C ARG A 63 0.58 -18.04 7.73
N PHE A 64 0.47 -17.38 6.58
CA PHE A 64 -0.77 -17.22 5.83
C PHE A 64 -0.90 -18.32 4.77
N ARG A 65 -2.10 -18.90 4.64
CA ARG A 65 -2.36 -20.01 3.71
C ARG A 65 -2.62 -19.58 2.26
N GLY A 66 -2.46 -18.30 1.93
CA GLY A 66 -2.69 -17.80 0.58
C GLY A 66 -2.51 -16.29 0.45
N GLY A 67 -2.54 -15.84 -0.80
CA GLY A 67 -2.49 -14.43 -1.16
C GLY A 67 -3.44 -14.10 -2.31
N HIS A 68 -3.91 -12.86 -2.33
CA HIS A 68 -4.76 -12.33 -3.40
C HIS A 68 -4.01 -11.23 -4.15
N GLN A 69 -3.93 -11.37 -5.47
CA GLN A 69 -3.30 -10.41 -6.36
C GLN A 69 -4.35 -9.60 -7.10
N ILE A 70 -4.21 -8.28 -7.09
CA ILE A 70 -4.96 -7.36 -7.92
C ILE A 70 -3.97 -6.67 -8.86
N LYS A 71 -4.24 -6.70 -10.16
CA LYS A 71 -3.49 -5.97 -11.18
C LYS A 71 -4.39 -4.90 -11.79
N LYS A 72 -3.90 -3.67 -11.88
CA LYS A 72 -4.57 -2.60 -12.60
C LYS A 72 -3.97 -2.52 -14.00
N PHE A 73 -4.79 -2.19 -14.98
CA PHE A 73 -4.37 -2.01 -16.36
C PHE A 73 -4.86 -0.64 -16.85
N LYS A 74 -4.03 0.04 -17.63
CA LYS A 74 -4.34 1.32 -18.27
C LYS A 74 -4.43 1.12 -19.78
N LEU A 75 -5.46 1.71 -20.38
CA LEU A 75 -5.61 1.75 -21.83
C LEU A 75 -4.57 2.72 -22.41
N ILE A 76 -3.82 2.28 -23.42
CA ILE A 76 -2.76 3.08 -24.07
C ILE A 76 -3.05 3.38 -25.55
N GLY A 77 -4.08 2.79 -26.12
CA GLY A 77 -4.48 3.06 -27.49
C GLY A 77 -5.57 2.13 -27.99
N GLU A 78 -6.13 2.51 -29.14
CA GLU A 78 -6.99 1.70 -29.99
C GLU A 78 -6.19 1.40 -31.25
N GLU A 79 -5.97 0.13 -31.59
CA GLU A 79 -5.53 -0.22 -32.95
C GLU A 79 -6.72 -0.12 -33.92
N GLU A 80 -6.42 -0.03 -35.23
CA GLU A 80 -7.44 -0.11 -36.28
C GLU A 80 -8.31 -1.36 -36.08
N GLU A 81 -9.61 -1.11 -35.88
CA GLU A 81 -10.73 -2.04 -35.63
C GLU A 81 -10.61 -2.92 -34.34
N ASP A 82 -11.23 -2.41 -33.26
CA ASP A 82 -11.74 -3.14 -32.09
C ASP A 82 -10.73 -3.85 -31.15
N LYS A 83 -9.44 -3.51 -31.22
CA LYS A 83 -8.46 -4.00 -30.24
C LYS A 83 -7.98 -2.90 -29.30
N LEU A 84 -8.53 -2.94 -28.07
CA LEU A 84 -8.08 -2.11 -26.95
C LEU A 84 -6.70 -2.60 -26.44
N GLN A 85 -5.70 -1.73 -26.46
CA GLN A 85 -4.38 -2.04 -25.93
C GLN A 85 -4.25 -1.62 -24.47
N TYR A 86 -3.98 -2.59 -23.60
CA TYR A 86 -3.80 -2.37 -22.18
C TYR A 86 -2.37 -2.64 -21.72
N VAL A 87 -1.83 -1.78 -20.87
CA VAL A 87 -0.57 -2.01 -20.15
C VAL A 87 -0.81 -2.14 -18.65
N PRO A 88 -0.02 -2.95 -17.92
CA PRO A 88 -0.06 -2.98 -16.47
C PRO A 88 0.21 -1.59 -15.87
N ASP A 89 -0.69 -1.15 -14.97
CA ASP A 89 -0.70 0.18 -14.35
C ASP A 89 -0.81 0.06 -12.82
N GLY A 90 0.12 -0.71 -12.24
CA GLY A 90 0.19 -0.95 -10.80
C GLY A 90 -0.34 -2.32 -10.37
N GLU A 91 0.11 -2.73 -9.19
CA GLU A 91 -0.10 -4.06 -8.65
C GLU A 91 -0.32 -3.97 -7.14
N THR A 92 -1.17 -4.86 -6.61
CA THR A 92 -1.42 -4.99 -5.19
C THR A 92 -1.47 -6.47 -4.80
N TRP A 93 -0.86 -6.78 -3.66
CA TRP A 93 -0.91 -8.08 -3.02
C TRP A 93 -1.48 -7.99 -1.62
N TYR A 94 -2.36 -8.92 -1.31
CA TYR A 94 -2.90 -9.14 0.03
C TYR A 94 -2.45 -10.51 0.54
N LEU A 95 -1.96 -10.58 1.77
CA LEU A 95 -1.70 -11.84 2.48
C LEU A 95 -2.53 -11.86 3.76
N GLY A 96 -3.26 -12.95 4.01
CA GLY A 96 -4.16 -13.08 5.17
C GLY A 96 -5.58 -12.58 4.93
N SER A 97 -6.43 -12.72 5.95
CA SER A 97 -7.87 -12.42 5.88
C SER A 97 -8.17 -10.96 6.18
N ARG A 98 -9.16 -10.38 5.47
CA ARG A 98 -9.67 -9.02 5.73
C ARG A 98 -10.30 -8.88 7.12
N SER A 99 -10.83 -9.96 7.69
CA SER A 99 -11.44 -9.97 9.04
C SER A 99 -10.43 -10.17 10.18
N GLY A 100 -9.15 -10.40 9.87
CA GLY A 100 -8.09 -10.59 10.85
C GLY A 100 -6.85 -9.78 10.48
N THR A 101 -5.66 -10.31 10.80
CA THR A 101 -4.41 -9.70 10.38
C THR A 101 -4.22 -9.87 8.87
N GLN A 102 -3.99 -8.75 8.19
CA GLN A 102 -3.75 -8.70 6.76
C GLN A 102 -2.54 -7.84 6.44
N PHE A 103 -1.66 -8.35 5.57
CA PHE A 103 -0.56 -7.58 5.00
C PHE A 103 -0.92 -7.16 3.58
N ARG A 104 -0.51 -5.94 3.21
CA ARG A 104 -0.71 -5.37 1.89
C ARG A 104 0.60 -4.80 1.35
N PHE A 105 0.91 -5.13 0.11
CA PHE A 105 2.02 -4.53 -0.65
C PHE A 105 1.41 -3.99 -1.93
N TYR A 106 1.58 -2.70 -2.22
CA TYR A 106 0.90 -2.11 -3.37
C TYR A 106 1.66 -0.92 -3.92
N ASP A 107 1.50 -0.68 -5.21
CA ASP A 107 2.08 0.46 -5.88
C ASP A 107 1.28 1.71 -5.51
N LYS A 108 1.74 2.41 -4.46
CA LYS A 108 1.08 3.60 -3.93
C LYS A 108 1.12 4.74 -4.94
N LYS A 109 2.19 4.84 -5.71
CA LYS A 109 2.31 5.79 -6.83
C LYS A 109 1.16 5.59 -7.82
N ALA A 110 0.98 4.36 -8.32
CA ALA A 110 -0.08 4.01 -9.27
C ALA A 110 -1.49 4.12 -8.67
N GLN A 111 -1.63 3.89 -7.36
CA GLN A 111 -2.90 4.09 -6.66
C GLN A 111 -3.29 5.58 -6.61
N MET A 112 -2.32 6.46 -6.34
CA MET A 112 -2.54 7.90 -6.17
C MET A 112 -2.44 8.68 -7.50
N ASN A 113 -2.11 8.01 -8.61
CA ASN A 113 -1.74 8.64 -9.89
C ASN A 113 -0.64 9.71 -9.72
N ALA A 114 0.35 9.44 -8.86
CA ALA A 114 1.42 10.37 -8.52
C ALA A 114 2.59 10.26 -9.50
N ASP A 115 2.35 10.57 -10.78
CA ASP A 115 3.30 10.36 -11.87
C ASP A 115 4.63 11.12 -11.69
N ASP A 116 4.63 12.16 -10.86
CA ASP A 116 5.76 13.00 -10.47
C ASP A 116 6.78 12.30 -9.57
N LEU A 117 6.40 11.24 -8.87
CA LEU A 117 7.29 10.48 -7.98
C LEU A 117 7.97 9.34 -8.73
N LEU A 118 9.27 9.12 -8.50
CA LEU A 118 9.97 7.98 -9.13
C LEU A 118 9.51 6.63 -8.53
N HIS A 119 9.42 6.57 -7.20
CA HIS A 119 9.03 5.37 -6.44
C HIS A 119 8.10 5.75 -5.30
N TRP A 120 7.04 4.95 -5.11
CA TRP A 120 6.22 4.96 -3.91
C TRP A 120 5.47 3.62 -3.80
N THR A 121 5.96 2.76 -2.93
CA THR A 121 5.37 1.44 -2.61
C THR A 121 5.00 1.37 -1.14
#